data_AF-A0A8J6ZX06-F1
#
_entry.id   AF-A0A8J6ZX06-F1
#
_cell.length_a   1.000
_cell.length_b   1.000
_cell.length_c   1.000
_cell.angle_alpha   90.00
_cell.angle_beta   90.00
_cell.angle_gamma   90.00
#
_symmetry.space_group_name_H-M   'P 1'
#
loop_
_entity.id
_entity.type
_entity.pdbx_description
1 polymer ?
#
loop_
_entity_poly.entity_id
_entity_poly.type
_entity_poly.pdbx_seq_one_letter_code
_entity_poly.pdbx_strand_id
1 'polypeptide(L)'
;MPGRNQKKISTLLNQQPLADFKVGVDNVIFSVDTVQNRLLVLLVMRQQEPFLNHWSLPGTLVRPGESLEDAAYRIMAEKIRVKNLYLEQLYTFGGPNRDPREATDCYGVRYLSVSYFALVRFEEAELIADHVAGIAWYPVKQVPQLAFDHNEILAYGHRRLRNKLEYSPVAFEVLPEMFTLNDLYQLYATVLGDNFSDYSNFRARLLKLGFLCDTKIKVSRGAGRPASLYKFDAEAFAPLKDKPLVFI
;
A
#
# COMPACT_ATOMS: atom_id res chain seq x y z
N MET A 1 -9.58 66.77 5.56
CA MET A 1 -10.03 65.37 5.74
C MET A 1 -9.92 64.60 4.42
N PRO A 2 -8.79 63.93 4.13
CA PRO A 2 -8.73 62.90 3.08
C PRO A 2 -7.92 61.69 3.59
N GLY A 3 -8.53 60.82 4.42
CA GLY A 3 -7.82 59.66 4.97
C GLY A 3 -8.65 58.39 5.07
N ARG A 4 -9.95 58.44 4.71
CA ARG A 4 -10.87 57.31 4.90
C ARG A 4 -11.13 56.48 3.63
N ASN A 5 -10.79 57.00 2.44
CA ASN A 5 -11.09 56.31 1.18
C ASN A 5 -9.93 55.48 0.61
N GLN A 6 -8.68 55.72 0.98
CA GLN A 6 -7.56 54.89 0.53
C GLN A 6 -7.49 53.54 1.24
N LYS A 7 -7.93 53.45 2.51
CA LYS A 7 -7.96 52.18 3.26
C LYS A 7 -9.03 51.19 2.79
N LYS A 8 -10.08 51.63 2.09
CA LYS A 8 -11.13 50.75 1.53
C LYS A 8 -10.77 50.21 0.14
N ILE A 9 -9.92 50.91 -0.61
CA ILE A 9 -9.51 50.49 -1.95
C ILE A 9 -8.31 49.53 -1.88
N SER A 10 -7.47 49.64 -0.84
CA SER A 10 -6.36 48.70 -0.59
C SER A 10 -6.80 47.33 -0.06
N THR A 11 -8.09 47.13 0.27
CA THR A 11 -8.63 45.84 0.73
C THR A 11 -9.21 44.99 -0.41
N LEU A 12 -9.27 45.51 -1.63
CA LEU A 12 -9.86 44.85 -2.81
C LEU A 12 -8.81 44.36 -3.82
N LEU A 13 -7.52 44.50 -3.50
CA LEU A 13 -6.41 44.03 -4.33
C LEU A 13 -5.69 42.89 -3.59
N ASN A 14 -5.61 41.73 -4.25
CA ASN A 14 -4.93 40.48 -3.84
C ASN A 14 -5.67 39.49 -2.92
N GLN A 15 -6.89 39.08 -3.27
CA GLN A 15 -7.28 37.71 -2.98
C GLN A 15 -7.27 36.94 -4.29
N GLN A 16 -6.13 36.32 -4.62
CA GLN A 16 -6.16 35.23 -5.60
C GLN A 16 -7.18 34.20 -5.09
N PRO A 17 -8.12 33.74 -5.95
CA PRO A 17 -9.07 32.73 -5.53
C PRO A 17 -8.30 31.48 -5.07
N LEU A 18 -8.71 30.93 -3.92
CA LEU A 18 -8.17 29.67 -3.44
C LEU A 18 -8.65 28.54 -4.36
N ALA A 19 -7.80 27.52 -4.52
CA ALA A 19 -8.19 26.36 -5.30
C ALA A 19 -9.14 25.46 -4.49
N ASP A 20 -10.27 25.09 -5.10
CA ASP A 20 -11.09 24.00 -4.62
C ASP A 20 -10.47 22.66 -5.04
N PHE A 21 -10.53 21.67 -4.15
CA PHE A 21 -10.02 20.33 -4.40
C PHE A 21 -11.13 19.29 -4.42
N LYS A 22 -11.10 18.43 -5.44
CA LYS A 22 -11.70 17.09 -5.35
C LYS A 22 -10.70 16.17 -4.66
N VAL A 23 -11.18 15.46 -3.64
CA VAL A 23 -10.37 14.53 -2.85
C VAL A 23 -10.61 13.12 -3.35
N GLY A 24 -9.55 12.53 -3.88
CA GLY A 24 -9.44 11.12 -4.20
C GLY A 24 -8.66 10.35 -3.15
N VAL A 25 -8.84 9.03 -3.18
CA VAL A 25 -8.05 8.04 -2.44
C VAL A 25 -7.61 6.99 -3.43
N ASP A 26 -6.30 6.73 -3.49
CA ASP A 26 -5.69 5.69 -4.34
C ASP A 26 -4.94 4.68 -3.46
N ASN A 27 -5.22 3.39 -3.64
CA ASN A 27 -4.59 2.33 -2.86
C ASN A 27 -3.48 1.64 -3.66
N VAL A 28 -2.27 1.61 -3.11
CA VAL A 28 -1.20 0.72 -3.57
C VAL A 28 -1.30 -0.61 -2.81
N ILE A 29 -1.97 -1.60 -3.40
CA ILE A 29 -2.19 -2.88 -2.74
C ILE A 29 -1.11 -3.86 -3.19
N PHE A 30 -0.18 -4.19 -2.30
CA PHE A 30 0.87 -5.17 -2.52
C PHE A 30 0.45 -6.56 -2.06
N SER A 31 0.99 -7.57 -2.75
CA SER A 31 0.89 -8.95 -2.31
C SER A 31 2.19 -9.69 -2.62
N VAL A 32 2.55 -10.66 -1.79
CA VAL A 32 3.74 -11.49 -1.98
C VAL A 32 3.30 -12.89 -2.38
N ASP A 33 3.62 -13.29 -3.60
CA ASP A 33 3.52 -14.65 -4.09
C ASP A 33 4.78 -15.40 -3.67
N THR A 34 4.70 -16.12 -2.54
CA THR A 34 5.84 -16.88 -1.97
C THR A 34 6.13 -18.17 -2.73
N VAL A 35 5.22 -18.62 -3.59
CA VAL A 35 5.43 -19.81 -4.44
C VAL A 35 6.34 -19.46 -5.61
N GLN A 36 6.14 -18.29 -6.22
CA GLN A 36 6.94 -17.83 -7.35
C GLN A 36 7.99 -16.77 -6.98
N ASN A 37 8.07 -16.38 -5.70
CA ASN A 37 8.95 -15.32 -5.19
C ASN A 37 8.79 -13.99 -5.94
N ARG A 38 7.54 -13.51 -6.05
CA ARG A 38 7.21 -12.27 -6.75
C ARG A 38 6.44 -11.30 -5.86
N LEU A 39 6.87 -10.05 -5.86
CA LEU A 39 6.07 -8.94 -5.35
C LEU A 39 5.09 -8.48 -6.42
N LEU A 40 3.81 -8.55 -6.09
CA LEU A 40 2.69 -8.19 -6.94
C LEU A 40 2.05 -6.88 -6.47
N VAL A 41 1.41 -6.16 -7.38
CA VAL A 41 0.53 -5.02 -7.12
C VAL A 41 -0.81 -5.21 -7.82
N LEU A 42 -1.90 -4.86 -7.14
CA LEU A 42 -3.23 -4.89 -7.74
C LEU A 42 -3.44 -3.67 -8.63
N LEU A 43 -3.80 -3.89 -9.89
CA LEU A 43 -4.15 -2.83 -10.83
C LEU A 43 -5.58 -3.01 -11.34
N VAL A 44 -6.20 -1.89 -11.70
CA VAL A 44 -7.52 -1.82 -12.31
C VAL A 44 -7.48 -1.10 -13.66
N MET A 45 -8.18 -1.64 -14.65
CA MET A 45 -8.32 -1.07 -15.98
C MET A 45 -9.39 0.02 -15.95
N ARG A 46 -9.02 1.23 -16.38
CA ARG A 46 -9.95 2.35 -16.45
C ARG A 46 -10.96 2.15 -17.57
N GLN A 47 -12.24 2.30 -17.22
CA GLN A 47 -13.38 2.18 -18.14
C GLN A 47 -13.93 3.55 -18.58
N GLN A 48 -13.25 4.64 -18.23
CA GLN A 48 -13.71 6.01 -18.47
C GLN A 48 -12.52 6.94 -18.75
N GLU A 49 -12.77 7.98 -19.54
CA GLU A 49 -11.82 9.09 -19.71
C GLU A 49 -11.68 9.93 -18.42
N PRO A 50 -10.52 10.59 -18.21
CA PRO A 50 -9.29 10.47 -19.00
C PRO A 50 -8.61 9.10 -18.80
N PHE A 51 -7.74 8.72 -19.73
CA PHE A 51 -6.97 7.47 -19.72
C PHE A 51 -7.85 6.21 -19.83
N LEU A 52 -8.85 6.24 -20.71
CA LEU A 52 -9.60 5.03 -21.05
C LEU A 52 -8.63 3.90 -21.48
N ASN A 53 -8.89 2.66 -21.06
CA ASN A 53 -8.07 1.47 -21.34
C ASN A 53 -6.61 1.54 -20.83
N HIS A 54 -6.32 2.42 -19.87
CA HIS A 54 -5.05 2.39 -19.14
C HIS A 54 -5.22 1.69 -17.80
N TRP A 55 -4.18 1.00 -17.35
CA TRP A 55 -4.11 0.47 -16.00
C TRP A 55 -3.90 1.60 -14.98
N SER A 56 -4.43 1.42 -13.79
CA SER A 56 -4.36 2.38 -12.69
C SER A 56 -4.38 1.68 -11.34
N LEU A 57 -3.97 2.36 -10.28
CA LEU A 57 -4.22 1.92 -8.91
C LEU A 57 -5.74 1.95 -8.62
N PRO A 58 -6.26 1.06 -7.76
CA PRO A 58 -7.62 1.15 -7.24
C PRO A 58 -7.86 2.50 -6.58
N GLY A 59 -8.64 3.35 -7.24
CA GLY A 59 -8.89 4.73 -6.83
C GLY A 59 -10.36 5.08 -6.75
N THR A 60 -10.73 5.98 -5.83
CA THR A 60 -12.09 6.49 -5.69
C THR A 60 -12.11 7.93 -5.23
N LEU A 61 -13.19 8.67 -5.49
CA LEU A 61 -13.43 9.96 -4.84
C LEU A 61 -14.12 9.74 -3.49
N VAL A 62 -13.78 10.58 -2.52
CA VAL A 62 -14.37 10.55 -1.17
C VAL A 62 -15.83 11.01 -1.24
N ARG A 63 -16.73 10.27 -0.59
CA ARG A 63 -18.16 10.59 -0.55
C ARG A 63 -18.47 11.60 0.57
N PRO A 64 -19.58 12.35 0.47
CA PRO A 64 -20.04 13.19 1.59
C PRO A 64 -20.25 12.35 2.86
N GLY A 65 -19.65 12.78 3.98
CA GLY A 65 -19.76 12.09 5.26
C GLY A 65 -18.86 10.85 5.41
N GLU A 66 -18.03 10.52 4.42
CA GLU A 66 -17.08 9.41 4.45
C GLU A 66 -15.69 9.88 4.89
N SER A 67 -15.02 9.11 5.75
CA SER A 67 -13.61 9.39 6.09
C SER A 67 -12.66 8.94 4.98
N LEU A 68 -11.43 9.45 4.97
CA LEU A 68 -10.41 9.03 3.99
C LEU A 68 -10.07 7.53 4.12
N GLU A 69 -10.05 7.04 5.35
CA GLU A 69 -9.78 5.64 5.67
C GLU A 69 -10.94 4.75 5.22
N ASP A 70 -12.20 5.15 5.47
CA ASP A 70 -13.38 4.41 4.99
C ASP A 70 -13.41 4.35 3.46
N ALA A 71 -13.04 5.44 2.79
CA ALA A 71 -12.92 5.46 1.33
C ALA A 71 -11.83 4.47 0.84
N ALA A 72 -10.70 4.39 1.53
CA ALA A 72 -9.61 3.44 1.25
C ALA A 72 -10.07 1.99 1.44
N TYR A 73 -10.74 1.68 2.55
CA TYR A 73 -11.31 0.36 2.80
C TYR A 73 -12.39 0.00 1.78
N ARG A 74 -13.28 0.93 1.45
CA ARG A 74 -14.34 0.73 0.46
C ARG A 74 -13.77 0.37 -0.90
N ILE A 75 -12.85 1.17 -1.46
CA ILE A 75 -12.30 0.87 -2.79
C ILE A 75 -11.53 -0.44 -2.80
N MET A 76 -10.91 -0.83 -1.69
CA MET A 76 -10.29 -2.16 -1.58
C MET A 76 -11.34 -3.28 -1.56
N ALA A 77 -12.35 -3.17 -0.71
CA ALA A 77 -13.42 -4.17 -0.54
C ALA A 77 -14.29 -4.33 -1.80
N GLU A 78 -14.34 -3.31 -2.66
CA GLU A 78 -14.97 -3.38 -3.99
C GLU A 78 -14.13 -4.18 -5.01
N LYS A 79 -12.85 -4.47 -4.76
CA LYS A 79 -11.93 -5.13 -5.72
C LYS A 79 -11.42 -6.48 -5.25
N ILE A 80 -11.21 -6.63 -3.95
CA ILE A 80 -10.68 -7.86 -3.36
C ILE A 80 -11.45 -8.24 -2.11
N ARG A 81 -11.64 -9.54 -1.93
CA ARG A 81 -12.07 -10.13 -0.67
C ARG A 81 -10.82 -10.66 0.03
N VAL A 82 -10.55 -10.15 1.23
CA VAL A 82 -9.39 -10.53 2.04
C VAL A 82 -9.76 -10.48 3.52
N LYS A 83 -9.19 -11.38 4.34
CA LYS A 83 -9.42 -11.44 5.79
C LYS A 83 -8.40 -10.64 6.58
N ASN A 84 -7.12 -10.85 6.27
CA ASN A 84 -6.01 -10.21 6.95
C ASN A 84 -5.29 -9.27 6.00
N LEU A 85 -5.21 -8.01 6.38
CA LEU A 85 -4.53 -6.99 5.61
C LEU A 85 -3.88 -5.98 6.54
N TYR A 86 -2.75 -5.45 6.10
CA TYR A 86 -2.19 -4.22 6.64
C TYR A 86 -2.62 -3.06 5.74
N LEU A 87 -3.11 -1.96 6.30
CA LEU A 87 -3.42 -0.72 5.59
C LEU A 87 -2.82 0.46 6.35
N GLU A 88 -2.11 1.33 5.64
CA GLU A 88 -1.53 2.55 6.21
C GLU A 88 -1.63 3.70 5.20
N GLN A 89 -1.91 4.90 5.70
CA GLN A 89 -1.82 6.11 4.88
C GLN A 89 -0.37 6.32 4.41
N LEU A 90 -0.20 6.46 3.10
CA LEU A 90 1.11 6.54 2.47
C LEU A 90 1.63 7.99 2.41
N TYR A 91 0.94 8.82 1.62
CA TYR A 91 1.27 10.21 1.33
C TYR A 91 0.09 10.91 0.63
N THR A 92 0.14 12.25 0.52
CA THR A 92 -0.85 13.03 -0.24
C THR A 92 -0.22 13.62 -1.49
N PHE A 93 -0.75 13.27 -2.66
CA PHE A 93 -0.32 13.75 -3.97
C PHE A 93 -1.29 14.83 -4.46
N GLY A 94 -0.84 16.08 -4.48
CA GLY A 94 -1.65 17.25 -4.85
C GLY A 94 -0.91 18.21 -5.78
N GLY A 95 0.05 17.71 -6.56
CA GLY A 95 0.78 18.50 -7.55
C GLY A 95 -0.15 19.06 -8.64
N PRO A 96 0.14 20.23 -9.21
CA PRO A 96 -0.63 20.75 -10.34
C PRO A 96 -0.46 19.87 -11.58
N ASN A 97 -1.51 19.81 -12.42
CA ASN A 97 -1.54 19.03 -13.66
C ASN A 97 -1.40 17.51 -13.48
N ARG A 98 -1.56 16.99 -12.26
CA ARG A 98 -1.55 15.54 -12.01
C ARG A 98 -2.74 14.83 -12.65
N ASP A 99 -3.85 15.57 -12.78
CA ASP A 99 -5.07 15.12 -13.42
C ASP A 99 -5.38 16.05 -14.60
N PRO A 100 -5.52 15.53 -15.84
CA PRO A 100 -5.88 16.33 -17.01
C PRO A 100 -7.19 17.13 -16.83
N ARG A 101 -8.07 16.68 -15.92
CA ARG A 101 -9.33 17.34 -15.59
C ARG A 101 -9.15 18.68 -14.88
N GLU A 102 -7.94 18.98 -14.37
CA GLU A 102 -7.60 20.27 -13.77
C GLU A 102 -7.57 21.42 -14.80
N ALA A 103 -7.42 21.10 -16.09
CA ALA A 103 -7.37 22.11 -17.14
C ALA A 103 -8.67 22.94 -17.19
N THR A 104 -8.53 24.24 -17.52
CA THR A 104 -9.63 25.22 -17.50
C THR A 104 -10.71 24.94 -18.55
N ASP A 105 -10.35 24.26 -19.62
CA ASP A 105 -11.26 23.78 -20.67
C ASP A 105 -11.95 22.46 -20.31
N CYS A 106 -11.66 21.90 -19.13
CA CYS A 106 -12.24 20.67 -18.62
C CYS A 106 -13.11 20.97 -17.39
N TYR A 107 -12.74 20.53 -16.18
CA TYR A 107 -13.50 20.85 -14.96
C TYR A 107 -12.97 22.07 -14.22
N GLY A 108 -11.72 22.49 -14.47
CA GLY A 108 -11.11 23.65 -13.82
C GLY A 108 -10.98 23.53 -12.29
N VAL A 109 -11.02 22.32 -11.74
CA VAL A 109 -10.91 22.04 -10.30
C VAL A 109 -9.67 21.18 -10.05
N ARG A 110 -8.94 21.46 -8.96
CA ARG A 110 -7.75 20.69 -8.58
C ARG A 110 -8.12 19.33 -8.03
N TYR A 111 -7.25 18.34 -8.22
CA TYR A 111 -7.41 17.02 -7.64
C TYR A 111 -6.26 16.76 -6.66
N LEU A 112 -6.60 16.23 -5.49
CA LEU A 112 -5.62 15.66 -4.57
C LEU A 112 -5.95 14.20 -4.35
N SER A 113 -4.93 13.36 -4.26
CA SER A 113 -5.06 11.96 -3.86
C SER A 113 -4.44 11.78 -2.48
N VAL A 114 -5.21 11.32 -1.50
CA VAL A 114 -4.67 10.77 -0.26
C VAL A 114 -4.44 9.29 -0.50
N SER A 115 -3.20 8.92 -0.79
CA SER A 115 -2.87 7.55 -1.12
C SER A 115 -2.64 6.72 0.12
N TYR A 116 -3.04 5.46 0.06
CA TYR A 116 -2.76 4.44 1.06
C TYR A 116 -1.92 3.34 0.43
N PHE A 117 -1.20 2.58 1.25
CA PHE A 117 -0.67 1.30 0.80
C PHE A 117 -1.19 0.19 1.69
N ALA A 118 -1.34 -0.98 1.07
CA ALA A 118 -1.75 -2.17 1.77
C ALA A 118 -0.80 -3.33 1.46
N LEU A 119 -0.70 -4.26 2.40
CA LEU A 119 -0.09 -5.55 2.19
C LEU A 119 -1.15 -6.62 2.47
N VAL A 120 -1.31 -7.56 1.54
CA VAL A 120 -2.26 -8.67 1.66
C VAL A 120 -1.59 -10.00 1.33
N ARG A 121 -2.12 -11.09 1.90
CA ARG A 121 -1.67 -12.43 1.52
C ARG A 121 -2.24 -12.83 0.17
N PHE A 122 -1.38 -13.28 -0.73
CA PHE A 122 -1.76 -13.60 -2.11
C PHE A 122 -2.84 -14.68 -2.17
N GLU A 123 -2.68 -15.76 -1.39
CA GLU A 123 -3.60 -16.89 -1.43
C GLU A 123 -4.98 -16.60 -0.79
N GLU A 124 -5.14 -15.47 -0.09
CA GLU A 124 -6.43 -15.05 0.50
C GLU A 124 -7.03 -13.83 -0.18
N ALA A 125 -6.33 -13.21 -1.12
CA ALA A 125 -6.80 -12.03 -1.82
C ALA A 125 -7.56 -12.47 -3.09
N GLU A 126 -8.81 -12.87 -2.90
CA GLU A 126 -9.70 -13.25 -4.00
C GLU A 126 -10.15 -11.98 -4.74
N LEU A 127 -9.92 -11.93 -6.06
CA LEU A 127 -10.43 -10.85 -6.89
C LEU A 127 -11.95 -10.95 -6.97
N ILE A 128 -12.64 -9.86 -6.62
CA ILE A 128 -14.08 -9.74 -6.81
C ILE A 128 -14.29 -9.37 -8.28
N ALA A 129 -14.29 -10.40 -9.14
CA ALA A 129 -14.49 -10.25 -10.56
C ALA A 129 -15.98 -10.12 -10.86
N ASP A 130 -16.49 -8.88 -10.89
CA ASP A 130 -17.79 -8.60 -11.50
C ASP A 130 -17.64 -8.62 -13.04
N HIS A 131 -17.42 -9.79 -13.64
CA HIS A 131 -17.50 -10.11 -15.09
C HIS A 131 -16.89 -9.14 -16.13
N VAL A 132 -16.18 -8.09 -15.72
CA VAL A 132 -15.59 -7.06 -16.58
C VAL A 132 -14.09 -7.20 -16.46
N ALA A 133 -13.46 -7.57 -17.58
CA ALA A 133 -12.02 -7.59 -17.72
C ALA A 133 -11.44 -6.24 -17.27
N GLY A 134 -10.75 -6.23 -16.14
CA GLY A 134 -10.17 -4.97 -15.65
C GLY A 134 -9.63 -4.97 -14.22
N ILE A 135 -9.35 -6.11 -13.60
CA ILE A 135 -8.64 -6.18 -12.32
C ILE A 135 -7.61 -7.31 -12.43
N ALA A 136 -6.36 -7.05 -12.09
CA ALA A 136 -5.30 -8.05 -12.17
C ALA A 136 -4.14 -7.76 -11.22
N TRP A 137 -3.49 -8.83 -10.77
CA TRP A 137 -2.21 -8.77 -10.08
C TRP A 137 -1.08 -8.67 -11.10
N TYR A 138 -0.23 -7.64 -10.98
CA TYR A 138 0.96 -7.45 -11.81
C TYR A 138 2.23 -7.58 -10.97
N PRO A 139 3.25 -8.31 -11.44
CA PRO A 139 4.58 -8.21 -10.84
C PRO A 139 5.05 -6.75 -10.87
N VAL A 140 5.50 -6.22 -9.74
CA VAL A 140 5.92 -4.80 -9.63
C VAL A 140 6.98 -4.44 -10.66
N LYS A 141 7.84 -5.40 -11.04
CA LYS A 141 8.89 -5.24 -12.06
C LYS A 141 8.36 -5.23 -13.51
N GLN A 142 7.09 -5.56 -13.73
CA GLN A 142 6.45 -5.70 -15.05
C GLN A 142 5.20 -4.82 -15.16
N VAL A 143 5.08 -3.81 -14.30
CA VAL A 143 3.94 -2.87 -14.33
C VAL A 143 4.04 -2.01 -15.60
N PRO A 144 2.94 -1.89 -16.39
CA PRO A 144 2.90 -1.02 -17.55
C PRO A 144 2.88 0.47 -17.15
N GLN A 145 2.89 1.36 -18.14
CA GLN A 145 2.58 2.76 -17.88
C GLN A 145 1.16 2.87 -17.30
N LEU A 146 1.04 3.52 -16.14
CA LEU A 146 -0.22 3.72 -15.45
C LEU A 146 -0.81 5.08 -15.82
N ALA A 147 -2.12 5.21 -15.65
CA ALA A 147 -2.84 6.48 -15.77
C ALA A 147 -2.36 7.49 -14.71
N PHE A 148 -2.47 8.78 -15.03
CA PHE A 148 -2.11 9.89 -14.14
C PHE A 148 -0.65 9.80 -13.64
N ASP A 149 -0.41 10.16 -12.38
CA ASP A 149 0.86 10.04 -11.66
C ASP A 149 0.99 8.71 -10.90
N HIS A 150 0.20 7.68 -11.24
CA HIS A 150 0.14 6.44 -10.45
C HIS A 150 1.46 5.64 -10.43
N ASN A 151 2.32 5.78 -11.45
CA ASN A 151 3.67 5.22 -11.38
C ASN A 151 4.50 5.85 -10.25
N GLU A 152 4.32 7.14 -9.96
CA GLU A 152 4.99 7.83 -8.85
C GLU A 152 4.47 7.34 -7.50
N ILE A 153 3.13 7.22 -7.37
CA ILE A 153 2.47 6.70 -6.18
C ILE A 153 2.94 5.27 -5.89
N LEU A 154 2.97 4.40 -6.91
CA LEU A 154 3.47 3.03 -6.80
C LEU A 154 4.95 2.99 -6.38
N ALA A 155 5.81 3.79 -7.01
CA ALA A 155 7.23 3.83 -6.66
C ALA A 155 7.45 4.29 -5.21
N TYR A 156 6.68 5.28 -4.76
CA TYR A 156 6.69 5.73 -3.37
C TYR A 156 6.18 4.65 -2.40
N GLY A 157 5.08 4.00 -2.74
CA GLY A 157 4.51 2.87 -1.98
C GLY A 157 5.48 1.71 -1.83
N HIS A 158 6.17 1.35 -2.90
CA HIS A 158 7.15 0.25 -2.88
C HIS A 158 8.34 0.59 -1.97
N ARG A 159 8.86 1.83 -2.02
CA ARG A 159 9.89 2.28 -1.07
C ARG A 159 9.39 2.26 0.37
N ARG A 160 8.15 2.70 0.62
CA ARG A 160 7.56 2.67 1.96
C ARG A 160 7.46 1.23 2.49
N LEU A 161 6.96 0.30 1.68
CA LEU A 161 6.86 -1.11 2.05
C LEU A 161 8.23 -1.70 2.42
N ARG A 162 9.25 -1.47 1.57
CA ARG A 162 10.62 -1.92 1.83
C ARG A 162 11.12 -1.42 3.19
N ASN A 163 11.06 -0.10 3.41
CA ASN A 163 11.49 0.50 4.67
C ASN A 163 10.70 -0.07 5.85
N LYS A 164 9.38 -0.22 5.72
CA LYS A 164 8.50 -0.70 6.79
C LYS A 164 8.83 -2.12 7.26
N LEU A 165 9.28 -2.99 6.35
CA LEU A 165 9.75 -4.33 6.71
C LEU A 165 11.05 -4.32 7.50
N GLU A 166 11.87 -3.27 7.40
CA GLU A 166 13.14 -3.21 8.12
C GLU A 166 12.95 -2.97 9.62
N TYR A 167 11.87 -2.28 10.01
CA TYR A 167 11.66 -1.81 11.39
C TYR A 167 10.32 -2.16 12.03
N SER A 168 9.37 -2.75 11.29
CA SER A 168 8.02 -3.03 11.81
C SER A 168 7.57 -4.47 11.54
N PRO A 169 6.66 -5.02 12.37
CA PRO A 169 6.18 -6.39 12.26
C PRO A 169 5.14 -6.59 11.14
N VAL A 170 5.05 -5.68 10.16
CA VAL A 170 4.01 -5.68 9.10
C VAL A 170 3.85 -7.01 8.38
N ALA A 171 4.93 -7.80 8.25
CA ALA A 171 4.86 -9.14 7.67
C ALA A 171 3.94 -10.09 8.47
N PHE A 172 3.93 -9.98 9.80
CA PHE A 172 3.13 -10.85 10.68
C PHE A 172 1.63 -10.54 10.62
N GLU A 173 1.25 -9.34 10.16
CA GLU A 173 -0.16 -8.99 9.97
C GLU A 173 -0.79 -9.68 8.75
N VAL A 174 0.03 -10.14 7.81
CA VAL A 174 -0.42 -10.76 6.55
C VAL A 174 -0.07 -12.24 6.45
N LEU A 175 0.83 -12.74 7.31
CA LEU A 175 1.15 -14.16 7.37
C LEU A 175 -0.06 -14.98 7.84
N PRO A 176 -0.12 -16.28 7.47
CA PRO A 176 -1.08 -17.20 8.08
C PRO A 176 -0.82 -17.31 9.59
N GLU A 177 -1.83 -17.74 10.34
CA GLU A 177 -1.73 -17.92 11.80
C GLU A 177 -0.51 -18.77 12.22
N MET A 178 -0.18 -19.79 11.42
CA MET A 178 1.02 -20.60 11.58
C MET A 178 1.87 -20.54 10.30
N PHE A 179 3.15 -20.23 10.46
CA PHE A 179 4.09 -20.11 9.35
C PHE A 179 5.44 -20.76 9.70
N THR A 180 6.21 -21.13 8.68
CA THR A 180 7.61 -21.54 8.87
C THR A 180 8.52 -20.31 8.82
N LEU A 181 9.71 -20.40 9.43
CA LEU A 181 10.71 -19.32 9.29
C LEU A 181 11.16 -19.11 7.85
N ASN A 182 11.08 -20.15 7.01
CA ASN A 182 11.36 -20.02 5.58
C ASN A 182 10.28 -19.22 4.86
N ASP A 183 8.99 -19.40 5.18
CA ASP A 183 7.90 -18.60 4.59
C ASP A 183 8.12 -17.11 4.85
N LEU A 184 8.46 -16.77 6.09
CA LEU A 184 8.77 -15.40 6.48
C LEU A 184 10.06 -14.89 5.80
N TYR A 185 11.11 -15.70 5.72
CA TYR A 185 12.34 -15.33 5.01
C TYR A 185 12.08 -15.05 3.53
N GLN A 186 11.30 -15.89 2.85
CA GLN A 186 10.96 -15.70 1.43
C GLN A 186 10.13 -14.42 1.23
N LEU A 187 9.26 -14.07 2.17
CA LEU A 187 8.54 -12.80 2.15
C LEU A 187 9.51 -11.62 2.17
N TYR A 188 10.46 -11.61 3.12
CA TYR A 188 11.47 -10.55 3.23
C TYR A 188 12.39 -10.51 2.00
N ALA A 189 12.90 -11.67 1.55
CA ALA A 189 13.75 -11.78 0.38
C ALA A 189 13.06 -11.24 -0.89
N THR A 190 11.78 -11.57 -1.07
CA THR A 190 11.00 -11.13 -2.25
C THR A 190 10.83 -9.62 -2.30
N VAL A 191 10.67 -8.95 -1.15
CA VAL A 191 10.44 -7.51 -1.09
C VAL A 191 11.75 -6.71 -1.03
N LEU A 192 12.71 -7.16 -0.22
CA LEU A 192 13.98 -6.46 0.04
C LEU A 192 15.06 -6.81 -0.99
N GLY A 193 14.95 -7.98 -1.62
CA GLY A 193 15.94 -8.57 -2.52
C GLY A 193 16.85 -9.57 -1.80
N ASP A 194 17.43 -10.51 -2.54
CA ASP A 194 18.17 -11.66 -2.00
C ASP A 194 19.41 -11.31 -1.17
N ASN A 195 19.92 -10.08 -1.29
CA ASN A 195 21.12 -9.62 -0.58
C ASN A 195 20.82 -9.03 0.82
N PHE A 196 19.57 -9.06 1.30
CA PHE A 196 19.21 -8.43 2.58
C PHE A 196 19.82 -9.17 3.79
N SER A 197 19.87 -10.51 3.76
CA SER A 197 20.46 -11.37 4.79
C SER A 197 20.53 -12.80 4.27
N ASP A 198 21.46 -13.62 4.77
CA ASP A 198 21.32 -15.07 4.63
C ASP A 198 20.29 -15.64 5.62
N TYR A 199 19.75 -16.81 5.27
CA TYR A 199 18.72 -17.49 6.07
C TYR A 199 19.16 -17.84 7.49
N SER A 200 20.44 -18.21 7.70
CA SER A 200 20.91 -18.67 9.01
C SER A 200 20.97 -17.51 10.01
N ASN A 201 21.51 -16.37 9.56
CA ASN A 201 21.55 -15.14 10.36
C ASN A 201 20.15 -14.59 10.62
N PHE A 202 19.28 -14.56 9.60
CA PHE A 202 17.88 -14.17 9.75
C PHE A 202 17.18 -15.02 10.83
N ARG A 203 17.28 -16.34 10.71
CA ARG A 203 16.72 -17.30 11.68
C ARG A 203 17.25 -17.09 13.09
N ALA A 204 18.57 -16.99 13.25
CA ALA A 204 19.19 -16.84 14.56
C ALA A 204 18.76 -15.54 15.25
N ARG A 205 18.71 -14.43 14.50
CA ARG A 205 18.29 -13.13 15.03
C ARG A 205 16.82 -13.15 15.43
N LEU A 206 15.95 -13.68 14.57
CA LEU A 206 14.51 -13.68 14.82
C LEU A 206 14.13 -14.51 16.06
N LEU A 207 14.75 -15.68 16.23
CA LEU A 207 14.54 -16.52 17.41
C LEU A 207 15.05 -15.84 18.70
N LYS A 208 16.15 -15.08 18.62
CA LYS A 208 16.70 -14.34 19.76
C LYS A 208 15.77 -13.23 20.24
N LEU A 209 14.95 -12.66 19.36
CA LEU A 209 13.99 -11.60 19.73
C LEU A 209 12.83 -12.10 20.60
N GLY A 210 12.57 -13.41 20.61
CA GLY A 210 11.69 -14.04 21.61
C GLY A 210 10.18 -13.82 21.42
N PHE A 211 9.74 -13.22 20.31
CA PHE A 211 8.30 -13.00 20.02
C PHE A 211 7.68 -14.09 19.14
N LEU A 212 8.34 -15.24 18.99
CA LEU A 212 7.83 -16.37 18.21
C LEU A 212 7.59 -17.59 19.10
N CYS A 213 6.36 -18.08 19.07
CA CYS A 213 5.96 -19.31 19.75
C CYS A 213 6.16 -20.53 18.84
N ASP A 214 7.06 -21.43 19.23
CA ASP A 214 7.22 -22.75 18.58
C ASP A 214 6.01 -23.64 18.92
N THR A 215 5.23 -23.97 17.90
CA THR A 215 4.00 -24.77 18.03
C THR A 215 4.27 -26.25 18.29
N LYS A 216 5.52 -26.71 18.18
CA LYS A 216 5.94 -28.13 18.18
C LYS A 216 5.42 -28.93 17.00
N ILE A 217 4.65 -28.32 16.10
CA ILE A 217 4.18 -28.92 14.86
C ILE A 217 5.25 -28.74 13.79
N LYS A 218 5.45 -29.77 12.96
CA LYS A 218 6.34 -29.72 11.80
C LYS A 218 5.59 -30.06 10.53
N VAL A 219 5.98 -29.41 9.44
CA VAL A 219 5.41 -29.62 8.10
C VAL A 219 6.50 -30.02 7.11
N SER A 220 6.16 -30.90 6.17
CA SER A 220 7.03 -31.26 5.05
C SER A 220 6.42 -30.74 3.75
N ARG A 221 7.16 -29.92 3.00
CA ARG A 221 6.76 -29.36 1.70
C ARG A 221 7.75 -29.81 0.61
N GLY A 222 7.88 -31.13 0.44
CA GLY A 222 8.76 -31.74 -0.56
C GLY A 222 9.94 -32.51 0.04
N ALA A 223 11.03 -32.63 -0.71
CA ALA A 223 12.23 -33.32 -0.27
C ALA A 223 13.05 -32.44 0.68
N GLY A 224 13.14 -32.83 1.95
CA GLY A 224 13.90 -32.10 2.96
C GLY A 224 13.53 -32.45 4.39
N ARG A 225 14.20 -31.84 5.36
CA ARG A 225 13.84 -31.97 6.78
C ARG A 225 12.54 -31.22 7.05
N PRO A 226 11.61 -31.78 7.84
CA PRO A 226 10.38 -31.08 8.24
C PRO A 226 10.69 -29.74 8.92
N ALA A 227 10.03 -28.67 8.46
CA ALA A 227 10.15 -27.32 9.01
C ALA A 227 9.21 -27.15 10.20
N SER A 228 9.67 -26.45 11.26
CA SER A 228 8.83 -26.15 12.42
C SER A 228 7.88 -24.99 12.13
N LEU A 229 6.65 -25.09 12.62
CA LEU A 229 5.66 -24.03 12.55
C LEU A 229 5.75 -23.13 13.80
N TYR A 230 5.66 -21.83 13.57
CA TYR A 230 5.67 -20.79 14.58
C TYR A 230 4.38 -19.98 14.51
N LYS A 231 4.02 -19.36 15.63
CA LYS A 231 3.02 -18.30 15.72
C LYS A 231 3.67 -17.00 16.18
N PHE A 232 3.16 -15.87 15.71
CA PHE A 232 3.52 -14.56 16.22
C PHE A 232 2.92 -14.36 17.62
N ASP A 233 3.74 -13.95 18.58
CA ASP A 233 3.33 -13.63 19.94
C ASP A 233 3.28 -12.10 20.10
N ALA A 234 2.07 -11.55 20.02
CA ALA A 234 1.83 -10.11 20.13
C ALA A 234 2.15 -9.56 21.53
N GLU A 235 1.98 -10.37 22.59
CA GLU A 235 2.28 -9.96 23.96
C GLU A 235 3.79 -9.87 24.18
N ALA A 236 4.54 -10.88 23.72
CA ALA A 236 6.00 -10.86 23.75
C ALA A 236 6.60 -9.77 22.83
N PHE A 237 5.90 -9.41 21.75
CA PHE A 237 6.30 -8.33 20.85
C PHE A 237 6.03 -6.93 21.42
N ALA A 238 4.98 -6.75 22.24
CA ALA A 238 4.54 -5.42 22.69
C ALA A 238 5.66 -4.52 23.27
N PRO A 239 6.61 -5.01 24.10
CA PRO A 239 7.73 -4.21 24.63
C PRO A 239 8.78 -3.80 23.58
N LEU A 240 8.68 -4.35 22.37
CA LEU A 240 9.60 -4.12 21.26
C LEU A 240 9.00 -3.20 20.18
N LYS A 241 7.70 -2.90 20.25
CA LYS A 241 6.95 -2.18 19.20
C LYS A 241 7.54 -0.81 18.85
N ASP A 242 8.06 -0.09 19.84
CA ASP A 242 8.62 1.26 19.68
C ASP A 242 10.17 1.26 19.64
N LYS A 243 10.78 0.08 19.67
CA LYS A 243 12.23 -0.05 19.55
C LYS A 243 12.59 -0.13 18.06
N PRO A 244 13.72 0.44 17.63
CA PRO A 244 14.27 0.17 16.32
C PRO A 244 14.66 -1.31 16.25
N LEU A 245 13.71 -2.14 15.84
CA LEU A 245 13.94 -3.55 15.60
C LEU A 245 14.56 -3.67 14.24
N VAL A 246 15.87 -3.86 14.19
CA VAL A 246 16.50 -4.23 12.92
C VAL A 246 16.26 -5.72 12.72
N PHE A 247 15.15 -6.06 12.05
CA PHE A 247 14.84 -7.43 11.62
C PHE A 247 15.91 -7.98 10.65
N ILE A 248 16.84 -7.12 10.21
CA ILE A 248 17.85 -7.31 9.17
C ILE A 248 19.25 -7.01 9.69
#